data_AF-A0A952NUZ3-F1
#
_entry.id   AF-A0A952NUZ3-F1
#
_cell.length_a   1.000
_cell.length_b   1.000
_cell.length_c   1.000
_cell.angle_alpha   90.00
_cell.angle_beta   90.00
_cell.angle_gamma   90.00
#
_symmetry.space_group_name_H-M   'P 1'
#
loop_
_entity.id
_entity.type
_entity.pdbx_description
1 polymer ?
#
loop_
_entity_poly.entity_id
_entity_poly.type
_entity_poly.pdbx_seq_one_letter_code
_entity_poly.pdbx_strand_id
1 'polypeptide(L)'
;MRRLSTWITAAVLAPAFLMTVAACSPAPSFKERIELTPEANAQALNEAEWINSPANPTKIFADLRGQMTTNPDDQITPNEVCATLKKYEEDAKLFLFENEIRSASNKTVIGQCRDQLLRRLERIHAANRARMKAQGFAVLNYGRINDVLALDLQNPDSMTEIMKNVYAEVDGGKMPALKTEEQLRDVSKGYVAIRGDVQPKQVILTFDDGPHPLMTSLIAATLKSAQTKGIFFTLGQAAKRNPWVTQELAREGHVIANHSYSHPYMGPLEECKGEDCRKNWVSEREALFELQKTHQLLFDLVGQVEPFVRFPFGAKTKGLGAFLKAHGMGEFFWNVDSEDWRFSHSNEAVLDRMMAQLDKDQRGIILLHDIHRRTAEILPELLHRLAKGGYSIVVLRAQDPMSRTQNVLLTGEEISIPTALLPTP
;
A
#
# COMPACT_ATOMS: atom_id res chain seq x y z
N MET A 1 -75.51 60.15 -12.30
CA MET A 1 -75.69 58.68 -12.12
C MET A 1 -74.56 57.94 -12.83
N ARG A 2 -73.91 57.01 -12.12
CA ARG A 2 -73.01 55.92 -12.59
C ARG A 2 -71.68 56.29 -13.26
N ARG A 3 -70.57 55.86 -12.62
CA ARG A 3 -69.62 54.78 -13.05
C ARG A 3 -68.37 54.87 -12.15
N LEU A 4 -68.28 54.08 -11.09
CA LEU A 4 -67.57 52.78 -10.99
C LEU A 4 -66.07 52.85 -11.34
N SER A 5 -65.28 52.84 -10.26
CA SER A 5 -63.83 52.75 -10.17
C SER A 5 -63.35 51.31 -10.30
N THR A 6 -62.33 51.07 -11.11
CA THR A 6 -61.53 49.83 -11.12
C THR A 6 -60.06 50.19 -11.17
N TRP A 7 -59.33 49.90 -10.08
CA TRP A 7 -57.88 49.76 -10.07
C TRP A 7 -57.58 48.35 -9.56
N ILE A 8 -56.98 47.54 -10.43
CA ILE A 8 -56.53 46.18 -10.15
C ILE A 8 -55.16 46.29 -9.45
N THR A 9 -55.08 45.86 -8.20
CA THR A 9 -53.82 45.68 -7.47
C THR A 9 -53.15 44.39 -7.92
N ALA A 10 -51.90 44.50 -8.39
CA ALA A 10 -51.04 43.38 -8.74
C ALA A 10 -50.64 42.59 -7.47
N ALA A 11 -50.86 41.28 -7.48
CA ALA A 11 -50.37 40.36 -6.45
C ALA A 11 -48.90 40.02 -6.74
N VAL A 12 -48.01 40.30 -5.78
CA VAL A 12 -46.62 39.83 -5.78
C VAL A 12 -46.60 38.41 -5.23
N LEU A 13 -46.30 37.42 -6.08
CA LEU A 13 -45.98 36.06 -5.67
C LEU A 13 -44.48 35.97 -5.38
N ALA A 14 -44.11 35.82 -4.10
CA ALA A 14 -42.79 35.39 -3.71
C ALA A 14 -42.70 33.86 -3.79
N PRO A 15 -41.69 33.26 -4.44
CA PRO A 15 -41.52 31.82 -4.45
C PRO A 15 -41.00 31.37 -3.08
N ALA A 16 -41.76 30.49 -2.42
CA ALA A 16 -41.31 29.80 -1.23
C ALA A 16 -40.19 28.84 -1.63
N PHE A 17 -38.94 29.19 -1.31
CA PHE A 17 -37.82 28.26 -1.34
C PHE A 17 -38.02 27.24 -0.22
N LEU A 18 -38.52 26.05 -0.56
CA LEU A 18 -38.38 24.88 0.31
C LEU A 18 -36.88 24.57 0.39
N MET A 19 -36.22 24.97 1.48
CA MET A 19 -34.99 24.33 1.89
C MET A 19 -35.33 22.89 2.27
N THR A 20 -35.14 21.95 1.34
CA THR A 20 -34.98 20.55 1.69
C THR A 20 -33.72 20.45 2.53
N VAL A 21 -33.89 20.32 3.84
CA VAL A 21 -32.84 19.86 4.73
C VAL A 21 -32.45 18.48 4.21
N ALA A 22 -31.26 18.35 3.62
CA ALA A 22 -30.69 17.05 3.32
C ALA A 22 -30.55 16.35 4.67
N ALA A 23 -31.46 15.44 5.00
CA ALA A 23 -31.28 14.56 6.13
C ALA A 23 -29.96 13.82 5.88
N CYS A 24 -28.97 14.02 6.75
CA CYS A 24 -27.82 13.14 6.80
C CYS A 24 -28.39 11.73 7.00
N SER A 25 -28.31 10.87 5.97
CA SER A 25 -28.51 9.45 6.17
C SER A 25 -27.60 9.02 7.33
N PRO A 26 -28.08 8.21 8.28
CA PRO A 26 -27.24 7.72 9.35
C PRO A 26 -25.99 7.06 8.75
N ALA A 27 -24.85 7.21 9.43
CA ALA A 27 -23.63 6.54 9.02
C ALA A 27 -23.90 5.03 8.87
N PRO A 28 -23.34 4.36 7.85
CA PRO A 28 -23.60 2.95 7.64
C PRO A 28 -23.11 2.15 8.85
N SER A 29 -23.93 1.21 9.30
CA SER A 29 -23.59 0.26 10.35
C SER A 29 -22.34 -0.54 9.99
N PHE A 30 -21.67 -1.15 10.97
CA PHE A 30 -20.51 -2.02 10.70
C PHE A 30 -20.80 -3.14 9.71
N LYS A 31 -21.99 -3.73 9.81
CA LYS A 31 -22.42 -4.78 8.88
C LYS A 31 -22.51 -4.24 7.46
N GLU A 32 -23.16 -3.09 7.26
CA GLU A 32 -23.26 -2.45 5.95
C GLU A 32 -21.89 -2.06 5.40
N ARG A 33 -20.97 -1.57 6.24
CA ARG A 33 -19.60 -1.25 5.83
C ARG A 33 -18.84 -2.49 5.34
N ILE A 34 -18.95 -3.61 6.06
CA ILE A 34 -18.38 -4.90 5.61
C ILE A 34 -19.04 -5.33 4.30
N GLU A 35 -20.37 -5.19 4.17
CA GLU A 35 -21.13 -5.60 2.99
C GLU A 35 -20.80 -4.76 1.73
N LEU A 36 -20.52 -3.46 1.91
CA LEU A 36 -20.16 -2.50 0.86
C LEU A 36 -18.67 -2.57 0.46
N THR A 37 -17.82 -3.18 1.29
CA THR A 37 -16.36 -3.26 1.08
C THR A 37 -15.99 -3.69 -0.35
N PRO A 38 -16.58 -4.77 -0.93
CA PRO A 38 -16.20 -5.23 -2.26
C PRO A 38 -16.55 -4.24 -3.38
N GLU A 39 -17.73 -3.63 -3.31
CA GLU A 39 -18.17 -2.67 -4.31
C GLU A 39 -17.35 -1.38 -4.23
N ALA A 40 -17.09 -0.89 -3.01
CA ALA A 40 -16.25 0.27 -2.78
C ALA A 40 -14.82 0.07 -3.32
N ASN A 41 -14.20 -1.11 -3.11
CA ASN A 41 -12.88 -1.42 -3.69
C ASN A 41 -12.92 -1.49 -5.22
N ALA A 42 -13.96 -2.10 -5.78
CA ALA A 42 -14.09 -2.24 -7.23
C ALA A 42 -14.32 -0.90 -7.94
N GLN A 43 -15.04 0.04 -7.31
CA GLN A 43 -15.42 1.33 -7.91
C GLN A 43 -14.41 2.45 -7.64
N ALA A 44 -13.51 2.30 -6.66
CA ALA A 44 -12.51 3.31 -6.35
C ALA A 44 -11.66 3.66 -7.59
N LEU A 45 -11.51 4.95 -7.89
CA LEU A 45 -10.77 5.41 -9.08
C LEU A 45 -9.26 5.22 -8.93
N ASN A 46 -8.76 5.25 -7.70
CA ASN A 46 -7.36 5.07 -7.35
C ASN A 46 -7.23 4.58 -5.89
N GLU A 47 -6.00 4.26 -5.49
CA GLU A 47 -5.69 3.76 -4.16
C GLU A 47 -6.03 4.75 -3.04
N ALA A 48 -5.83 6.05 -3.26
CA ALA A 48 -6.16 7.07 -2.28
C ALA A 48 -7.65 7.07 -1.94
N GLU A 49 -8.52 6.93 -2.94
CA GLU A 49 -9.95 6.78 -2.72
C GLU A 49 -10.29 5.49 -1.96
N TRP A 50 -9.62 4.37 -2.30
CA TRP A 50 -9.85 3.09 -1.65
C TRP A 50 -9.43 3.07 -0.18
N ILE A 51 -8.21 3.51 0.13
CA ILE A 51 -7.67 3.54 1.50
C ILE A 51 -8.51 4.49 2.37
N ASN A 52 -9.01 5.57 1.79
CA ASN A 52 -9.86 6.51 2.51
C ASN A 52 -11.32 6.04 2.62
N SER A 53 -11.80 5.05 1.88
CA SER A 53 -13.19 4.60 1.98
C SER A 53 -13.58 4.21 3.42
N PRO A 54 -14.77 4.59 3.92
CA PRO A 54 -15.27 4.13 5.22
C PRO A 54 -15.51 2.61 5.24
N ALA A 55 -15.63 2.00 4.05
CA ALA A 55 -15.72 0.56 3.85
C ALA A 55 -14.33 -0.12 3.77
N ASN A 56 -13.22 0.60 3.97
CA ASN A 56 -11.91 -0.01 4.00
C ASN A 56 -11.77 -0.93 5.24
N PRO A 57 -11.32 -2.19 5.09
CA PRO A 57 -11.22 -3.15 6.19
C PRO A 57 -10.39 -2.68 7.37
N THR A 58 -9.26 -1.98 7.14
CA THR A 58 -8.43 -1.48 8.23
C THR A 58 -9.16 -0.44 9.09
N LYS A 59 -9.97 0.42 8.47
CA LYS A 59 -10.82 1.37 9.20
C LYS A 59 -11.94 0.66 9.94
N ILE A 60 -12.66 -0.24 9.26
CA ILE A 60 -13.74 -1.03 9.87
C ILE A 60 -13.22 -1.74 11.14
N PHE A 61 -12.10 -2.45 11.04
CA PHE A 61 -11.57 -3.20 12.18
C PHE A 61 -10.95 -2.30 13.26
N ALA A 62 -10.39 -1.14 12.90
CA ALA A 62 -9.97 -0.15 13.90
C ALA A 62 -11.15 0.34 14.73
N ASP A 63 -12.25 0.70 14.08
CA ASP A 63 -13.48 1.13 14.73
C ASP A 63 -14.10 0.00 15.57
N LEU A 64 -14.14 -1.25 15.05
CA LEU A 64 -14.63 -2.42 15.79
C LEU A 64 -13.83 -2.71 17.06
N ARG A 65 -12.51 -2.53 17.03
CA ARG A 65 -11.66 -2.65 18.24
C ARG A 65 -11.98 -1.54 19.25
N GLY A 66 -12.32 -0.35 18.78
CA GLY A 66 -12.67 0.80 19.62
C GLY A 66 -14.10 0.77 20.19
N GLN A 67 -15.03 0.08 19.54
CA GLN A 67 -16.47 0.15 19.83
C GLN A 67 -17.04 -1.01 20.66
N MET A 68 -16.25 -1.70 21.48
CA MET A 68 -16.80 -2.76 22.34
C MET A 68 -17.82 -2.30 23.42
N THR A 69 -18.22 -1.01 23.53
CA THR A 69 -19.49 -0.55 24.19
C THR A 69 -19.88 0.92 23.87
N THR A 70 -21.17 1.23 23.61
CA THR A 70 -22.07 2.20 24.33
C THR A 70 -23.34 2.63 23.56
N ASN A 71 -23.41 2.53 22.22
CA ASN A 71 -24.64 2.80 21.45
C ASN A 71 -25.33 1.48 21.03
N PRO A 72 -26.56 1.15 21.49
CA PRO A 72 -27.24 -0.12 21.17
C PRO A 72 -27.49 -0.37 19.67
N ASP A 73 -27.69 0.69 18.87
CA ASP A 73 -28.05 0.57 17.45
C ASP A 73 -26.83 0.40 16.51
N ASP A 74 -25.62 0.66 17.01
CA ASP A 74 -24.34 0.45 16.29
C ASP A 74 -23.60 -0.83 16.74
N GLN A 75 -24.19 -1.62 17.65
CA GLN A 75 -23.56 -2.85 18.14
C GLN A 75 -23.61 -3.94 17.08
N ILE A 76 -22.44 -4.33 16.57
CA ILE A 76 -22.25 -5.61 15.92
C ILE A 76 -21.51 -6.54 16.87
N THR A 77 -22.07 -7.71 17.11
CA THR A 77 -21.41 -8.74 17.91
C THR A 77 -20.30 -9.41 17.10
N PRO A 78 -19.27 -10.00 17.76
CA PRO A 78 -18.32 -10.88 17.08
C PRO A 78 -19.01 -11.99 16.25
N ASN A 79 -20.20 -12.45 16.68
CA ASN A 79 -21.02 -13.44 15.96
C ASN A 79 -21.51 -12.89 14.62
N GLU A 80 -22.00 -11.66 14.61
CA GLU A 80 -22.49 -11.00 13.41
C GLU A 80 -21.36 -10.59 12.46
N VAL A 81 -20.21 -10.14 12.98
CA VAL A 81 -19.00 -9.92 12.16
C VAL A 81 -18.61 -11.22 11.45
N CYS A 82 -18.50 -12.31 12.22
CA CYS A 82 -18.21 -13.64 11.66
C CYS A 82 -19.27 -14.06 10.64
N ALA A 83 -20.56 -13.96 10.95
CA ALA A 83 -21.63 -14.34 10.02
C ALA A 83 -21.59 -13.52 8.72
N THR A 84 -21.24 -12.24 8.80
CA THR A 84 -21.15 -11.35 7.64
C THR A 84 -19.96 -11.72 6.76
N LEU A 85 -18.76 -11.90 7.34
CA LEU A 85 -17.58 -12.33 6.60
C LEU A 85 -17.74 -13.72 5.98
N LYS A 86 -18.49 -14.61 6.64
CA LYS A 86 -18.78 -15.94 6.11
C LYS A 86 -19.61 -15.91 4.82
N LYS A 87 -20.35 -14.82 4.53
CA LYS A 87 -21.06 -14.67 3.24
C LYS A 87 -20.11 -14.62 2.05
N TYR A 88 -18.86 -14.19 2.26
CA TYR A 88 -17.81 -14.18 1.24
C TYR A 88 -17.01 -15.47 1.20
N GLU A 89 -17.44 -16.53 1.89
CA GLU A 89 -16.68 -17.79 1.97
C GLU A 89 -16.32 -18.34 0.58
N GLU A 90 -17.21 -18.25 -0.40
CA GLU A 90 -16.96 -18.77 -1.75
C GLU A 90 -16.41 -17.73 -2.75
N ASP A 91 -16.14 -16.50 -2.32
CA ASP A 91 -15.81 -15.36 -3.18
C ASP A 91 -14.37 -14.84 -2.91
N ALA A 92 -13.65 -14.45 -3.96
CA ALA A 92 -12.33 -13.80 -3.86
C ALA A 92 -12.39 -12.48 -3.05
N LYS A 93 -13.58 -11.94 -2.81
CA LYS A 93 -13.82 -10.78 -1.93
C LYS A 93 -13.30 -10.96 -0.51
N LEU A 94 -13.18 -12.19 -0.01
CA LEU A 94 -12.62 -12.43 1.33
C LEU A 94 -11.16 -11.93 1.46
N PHE A 95 -10.43 -11.83 0.34
CA PHE A 95 -9.06 -11.31 0.31
C PHE A 95 -8.94 -9.88 0.81
N LEU A 96 -9.97 -9.04 0.63
CA LEU A 96 -10.00 -7.67 1.12
C LEU A 96 -9.79 -7.61 2.64
N PHE A 97 -10.24 -8.65 3.35
CA PHE A 97 -10.17 -8.73 4.80
C PHE A 97 -8.99 -9.56 5.30
N GLU A 98 -8.13 -10.10 4.43
CA GLU A 98 -7.10 -11.07 4.83
C GLU A 98 -6.15 -10.51 5.90
N ASN A 99 -5.63 -9.29 5.72
CA ASN A 99 -4.71 -8.67 6.68
C ASN A 99 -5.39 -8.46 8.04
N GLU A 100 -6.66 -8.08 8.05
CA GLU A 100 -7.44 -7.94 9.29
C GLU A 100 -7.76 -9.28 9.93
N ILE A 101 -8.01 -10.32 9.13
CA ILE A 101 -8.23 -11.70 9.62
C ILE A 101 -6.94 -12.27 10.26
N ARG A 102 -5.79 -11.93 9.70
CA ARG A 102 -4.47 -12.37 10.18
C ARG A 102 -3.98 -11.57 11.38
N SER A 103 -4.40 -10.31 11.52
CA SER A 103 -3.96 -9.42 12.59
C SER A 103 -4.29 -9.98 13.99
N ALA A 104 -3.26 -10.14 14.83
CA ALA A 104 -3.43 -10.55 16.22
C ALA A 104 -4.29 -9.56 17.03
N SER A 105 -4.23 -8.28 16.69
CA SER A 105 -5.03 -7.22 17.32
C SER A 105 -6.53 -7.40 17.13
N ASN A 106 -6.96 -8.21 16.15
CA ASN A 106 -8.37 -8.47 15.86
C ASN A 106 -8.88 -9.77 16.49
N LYS A 107 -8.08 -10.44 17.32
CA LYS A 107 -8.44 -11.73 17.93
C LYS A 107 -9.76 -11.67 18.72
N THR A 108 -10.08 -10.54 19.37
CA THR A 108 -11.33 -10.37 20.12
C THR A 108 -12.56 -10.16 19.23
N VAL A 109 -12.37 -9.61 18.02
CA VAL A 109 -13.45 -9.28 17.07
C VAL A 109 -13.87 -10.50 16.25
N ILE A 110 -12.91 -11.35 15.84
CA ILE A 110 -13.15 -12.47 14.91
C ILE A 110 -12.66 -13.83 15.42
N GLY A 111 -12.17 -13.92 16.66
CA GLY A 111 -11.46 -15.10 17.17
C GLY A 111 -12.18 -16.43 16.98
N GLN A 112 -13.50 -16.44 17.12
CA GLN A 112 -14.33 -17.63 17.00
C GLN A 112 -14.48 -18.20 15.58
N CYS A 113 -14.27 -17.39 14.53
CA CYS A 113 -14.33 -17.82 13.13
C CYS A 113 -12.99 -17.70 12.40
N ARG A 114 -11.98 -17.11 13.05
CA ARG A 114 -10.67 -16.81 12.45
C ARG A 114 -10.05 -18.01 11.75
N ASP A 115 -9.96 -19.16 12.42
CA ASP A 115 -9.34 -20.36 11.85
C ASP A 115 -10.10 -20.90 10.64
N GLN A 116 -11.43 -20.80 10.66
CA GLN A 116 -12.28 -21.18 9.51
C GLN A 116 -12.03 -20.26 8.32
N LEU A 117 -12.00 -18.95 8.56
CA LEU A 117 -11.74 -17.94 7.52
C LEU A 117 -10.33 -18.08 6.95
N LEU A 118 -9.31 -18.31 7.79
CA LEU A 118 -7.92 -18.54 7.35
C LEU A 118 -7.81 -19.79 6.48
N ARG A 119 -8.34 -20.94 6.93
CA ARG A 119 -8.37 -22.17 6.10
C ARG A 119 -9.08 -21.95 4.77
N ARG A 120 -10.08 -21.07 4.72
CA ARG A 120 -10.78 -20.75 3.49
C ARG A 120 -9.95 -19.86 2.57
N LEU A 121 -9.36 -18.79 3.09
CA LEU A 121 -8.41 -17.94 2.35
C LEU A 121 -7.33 -18.81 1.69
N GLU A 122 -6.73 -19.74 2.44
CA GLU A 122 -5.72 -20.66 1.90
C GLU A 122 -6.24 -21.50 0.71
N ARG A 123 -7.48 -21.98 0.77
CA ARG A 123 -8.10 -22.71 -0.36
C ARG A 123 -8.30 -21.84 -1.59
N ILE A 124 -8.78 -20.60 -1.42
CA ILE A 124 -9.00 -19.69 -2.57
C ILE A 124 -7.65 -19.31 -3.18
N HIS A 125 -6.66 -18.99 -2.37
CA HIS A 125 -5.30 -18.70 -2.83
C HIS A 125 -4.65 -19.91 -3.54
N ALA A 126 -4.84 -21.14 -3.02
CA ALA A 126 -4.39 -22.35 -3.71
C ALA A 126 -5.03 -22.54 -5.08
N ALA A 127 -6.34 -22.30 -5.18
CA ALA A 127 -7.05 -22.34 -6.45
C ALA A 127 -6.55 -21.27 -7.44
N ASN A 128 -6.26 -20.06 -6.97
CA ASN A 128 -5.69 -19.00 -7.80
C ASN A 128 -4.31 -19.38 -8.34
N ARG A 129 -3.42 -19.87 -7.47
CA ARG A 129 -2.08 -20.29 -7.88
C ARG A 129 -2.13 -21.45 -8.88
N ALA A 130 -3.04 -22.40 -8.71
CA ALA A 130 -3.22 -23.52 -9.65
C ALA A 130 -3.65 -23.07 -11.06
N ARG A 131 -4.29 -21.90 -11.19
CA ARG A 131 -4.70 -21.31 -12.48
C ARG A 131 -3.58 -20.54 -13.18
N MET A 132 -2.51 -20.20 -12.47
CA MET A 132 -1.40 -19.44 -13.05
C MET A 132 -0.62 -20.28 -14.07
N LYS A 133 -0.34 -19.68 -15.23
CA LYS A 133 0.23 -20.36 -16.41
C LYS A 133 1.70 -20.80 -16.24
N ALA A 134 2.41 -20.33 -15.21
CA ALA A 134 3.70 -20.89 -14.80
C ALA A 134 3.52 -22.20 -14.03
N GLN A 135 2.91 -23.21 -14.66
CA GLN A 135 2.97 -24.58 -14.16
C GLN A 135 4.42 -25.07 -14.35
N GLY A 136 5.17 -25.21 -13.26
CA GLY A 136 6.55 -25.72 -13.26
C GLY A 136 7.55 -24.90 -12.45
N PHE A 137 7.13 -23.78 -11.86
CA PHE A 137 7.94 -23.04 -10.90
C PHE A 137 7.30 -23.10 -9.54
N ALA A 138 8.13 -23.02 -8.51
CA ALA A 138 7.75 -23.09 -7.11
C ALA A 138 6.64 -22.09 -6.77
N VAL A 139 5.41 -22.55 -6.88
CA VAL A 139 4.34 -22.03 -6.08
C VAL A 139 4.73 -22.44 -4.68
N LEU A 140 5.14 -21.48 -3.85
CA LEU A 140 5.33 -21.63 -2.41
C LEU A 140 4.33 -22.68 -1.91
N ASN A 141 4.77 -23.76 -1.27
CA ASN A 141 3.81 -24.75 -0.78
C ASN A 141 3.10 -24.18 0.46
N TYR A 142 2.07 -23.40 0.20
CA TYR A 142 1.19 -22.84 1.22
C TYR A 142 0.43 -23.92 2.00
N GLY A 143 0.50 -25.20 1.60
CA GLY A 143 -0.06 -26.32 2.37
C GLY A 143 0.51 -26.42 3.79
N ARG A 144 1.75 -25.99 3.99
CA ARG A 144 2.41 -25.87 5.31
C ARG A 144 2.40 -24.46 5.87
N ILE A 145 1.72 -23.51 5.22
CA ILE A 145 1.62 -22.16 5.79
C ILE A 145 0.84 -22.15 7.09
N ASN A 146 -0.02 -23.14 7.35
CA ASN A 146 -0.61 -23.31 8.68
C ASN A 146 0.45 -23.65 9.76
N ASP A 147 1.50 -24.40 9.40
CA ASP A 147 2.64 -24.66 10.30
C ASP A 147 3.45 -23.36 10.52
N VAL A 148 3.60 -22.54 9.47
CA VAL A 148 4.25 -21.21 9.49
C VAL A 148 3.44 -20.17 10.27
N LEU A 149 2.10 -20.20 10.19
CA LEU A 149 1.19 -19.31 10.90
C LEU A 149 1.04 -19.68 12.38
N ALA A 150 1.42 -20.90 12.75
CA ALA A 150 1.58 -21.31 14.14
C ALA A 150 2.90 -20.80 14.76
N LEU A 151 3.85 -20.36 13.94
CA LEU A 151 5.09 -19.76 14.41
C LEU A 151 4.89 -18.31 14.84
N ASP A 152 5.69 -17.88 15.81
CA ASP A 152 5.72 -16.49 16.23
C ASP A 152 6.38 -15.64 15.13
N LEU A 153 5.55 -14.94 14.35
CA LEU A 153 5.98 -14.05 13.27
C LEU A 153 6.80 -12.84 13.78
N GLN A 154 6.94 -12.66 15.09
CA GLN A 154 7.85 -11.67 15.69
C GLN A 154 9.22 -12.26 16.05
N ASN A 155 9.40 -13.59 15.94
CA ASN A 155 10.64 -14.29 16.26
C ASN A 155 11.51 -14.51 14.98
N PRO A 156 12.77 -14.01 14.95
CA PRO A 156 13.70 -14.21 13.83
C PRO A 156 14.03 -15.68 13.52
N ASP A 157 14.04 -16.56 14.51
CA ASP A 157 14.35 -17.99 14.31
C ASP A 157 13.21 -18.72 13.60
N SER A 158 11.97 -18.38 13.98
CA SER A 158 10.77 -18.82 13.28
C SER A 158 10.84 -18.44 11.80
N MET A 159 11.41 -17.29 11.48
CA MET A 159 11.55 -16.84 10.10
C MET A 159 12.66 -17.55 9.36
N THR A 160 13.79 -17.86 9.99
CA THR A 160 14.79 -18.75 9.36
C THR A 160 14.17 -20.10 9.00
N GLU A 161 13.26 -20.60 9.83
CA GLU A 161 12.53 -21.84 9.56
C GLU A 161 11.44 -21.67 8.50
N ILE A 162 10.70 -20.56 8.49
CA ILE A 162 9.76 -20.19 7.42
C ILE A 162 10.50 -20.09 6.10
N MET A 163 11.59 -19.32 6.05
CA MET A 163 12.42 -19.18 4.87
C MET A 163 13.04 -20.54 4.49
N LYS A 164 13.57 -21.35 5.41
CA LYS A 164 14.05 -22.70 5.05
C LYS A 164 12.96 -23.58 4.45
N ASN A 165 11.76 -23.62 5.04
CA ASN A 165 10.67 -24.48 4.58
C ASN A 165 10.01 -23.96 3.29
N VAL A 166 9.86 -22.64 3.18
CA VAL A 166 9.33 -21.96 2.01
C VAL A 166 10.28 -22.05 0.81
N TYR A 167 11.59 -21.90 1.04
CA TYR A 167 12.61 -21.98 -0.02
C TYR A 167 13.02 -23.42 -0.35
N ALA A 168 12.94 -24.37 0.59
CA ALA A 168 13.31 -25.77 0.33
C ALA A 168 12.32 -26.49 -0.59
N GLU A 169 11.07 -26.03 -0.65
CA GLU A 169 10.02 -26.62 -1.50
C GLU A 169 9.90 -25.91 -2.85
N VAL A 170 10.93 -25.14 -3.25
CA VAL A 170 11.14 -24.75 -4.64
C VAL A 170 11.62 -25.97 -5.43
N ASP A 171 10.71 -26.92 -5.66
CA ASP A 171 11.02 -28.19 -6.30
C ASP A 171 11.24 -28.02 -7.82
N GLY A 172 12.44 -28.43 -8.29
CA GLY A 172 12.79 -28.70 -9.69
C GLY A 172 12.95 -27.52 -10.67
N GLY A 173 12.21 -26.41 -10.52
CA GLY A 173 12.24 -25.27 -11.45
C GLY A 173 13.16 -24.14 -10.99
N LYS A 174 14.32 -23.96 -11.62
CA LYS A 174 15.15 -22.76 -11.38
C LYS A 174 14.40 -21.51 -11.85
N MET A 175 14.09 -20.59 -10.93
CA MET A 175 13.66 -19.23 -11.30
C MET A 175 14.63 -18.65 -12.33
N PRO A 176 14.15 -17.97 -13.38
CA PRO A 176 15.06 -17.34 -14.33
C PRO A 176 15.89 -16.30 -13.58
N ALA A 177 17.21 -16.44 -13.64
CA ALA A 177 18.10 -15.38 -13.19
C ALA A 177 17.86 -14.16 -14.08
N LEU A 178 17.39 -13.07 -13.49
CA LEU A 178 17.28 -11.81 -14.20
C LEU A 178 18.61 -11.08 -14.15
N LYS A 179 19.06 -10.57 -15.30
CA LYS A 179 20.16 -9.60 -15.32
C LYS A 179 19.76 -8.45 -14.41
N THR A 180 20.52 -8.27 -13.34
CA THR A 180 20.30 -7.22 -12.35
C THR A 180 21.51 -6.31 -12.34
N GLU A 181 21.29 -5.01 -12.41
CA GLU A 181 22.35 -4.01 -12.35
C GLU A 181 22.00 -2.90 -11.36
N GLU A 182 23.02 -2.46 -10.63
CA GLU A 182 22.91 -1.26 -9.80
C GLU A 182 23.22 -0.04 -10.66
N GLN A 183 22.38 0.99 -10.58
CA GLN A 183 22.64 2.26 -11.24
C GLN A 183 22.58 3.39 -10.21
N LEU A 184 23.57 4.28 -10.30
CA LEU A 184 23.69 5.42 -9.41
C LEU A 184 22.88 6.62 -9.95
N ARG A 185 22.31 7.41 -9.04
CA ARG A 185 21.65 8.68 -9.34
C ARG A 185 22.22 9.77 -8.46
N ASP A 186 22.62 10.88 -9.09
CA ASP A 186 22.98 12.10 -8.36
C ASP A 186 21.70 12.73 -7.81
N VAL A 187 21.58 12.70 -6.49
CA VAL A 187 20.46 13.31 -5.76
C VAL A 187 20.82 14.66 -5.18
N SER A 188 22.06 15.15 -5.30
CA SER A 188 22.57 16.34 -4.58
C SER A 188 21.80 17.63 -4.87
N LYS A 189 21.09 17.70 -5.99
CA LYS A 189 20.21 18.82 -6.39
C LYS A 189 18.74 18.43 -6.49
N GLY A 190 18.36 17.36 -5.80
CA GLY A 190 17.11 16.64 -5.96
C GLY A 190 17.13 15.68 -7.14
N TYR A 191 16.29 14.65 -7.05
CA TYR A 191 16.05 13.69 -8.13
C TYR A 191 14.56 13.38 -8.19
N VAL A 192 13.94 13.33 -9.37
CA VAL A 192 12.52 12.96 -9.51
C VAL A 192 12.41 11.77 -10.46
N ALA A 193 11.95 10.63 -9.94
CA ALA A 193 11.93 9.36 -10.65
C ALA A 193 10.50 8.96 -11.02
N ILE A 194 10.10 9.16 -12.28
CA ILE A 194 8.84 8.59 -12.82
C ILE A 194 9.12 7.26 -13.51
N ARG A 195 10.14 7.25 -14.39
CA ARG A 195 10.66 6.04 -15.06
C ARG A 195 12.06 5.65 -14.60
N GLY A 196 12.63 6.42 -13.65
CA GLY A 196 13.96 6.18 -13.09
C GLY A 196 15.14 6.38 -14.05
N ASP A 197 14.95 7.05 -15.19
CA ASP A 197 15.97 7.27 -16.24
C ASP A 197 16.69 6.01 -16.73
N VAL A 198 16.02 4.86 -16.61
CA VAL A 198 16.56 3.59 -17.07
C VAL A 198 16.42 3.47 -18.58
N GLN A 199 17.15 2.54 -19.19
CA GLN A 199 17.16 2.28 -20.63
C GLN A 199 15.92 1.47 -21.07
N PRO A 200 15.63 1.34 -22.38
CA PRO A 200 14.61 0.37 -22.83
C PRO A 200 14.94 -1.02 -22.26
N LYS A 201 13.90 -1.80 -21.95
CA LYS A 201 14.01 -3.14 -21.35
C LYS A 201 14.69 -3.16 -19.98
N GLN A 202 14.63 -2.05 -19.25
CA GLN A 202 15.02 -1.98 -17.85
C GLN A 202 13.82 -1.62 -16.98
N VAL A 203 13.64 -2.35 -15.89
CA VAL A 203 12.57 -2.11 -14.93
C VAL A 203 13.11 -2.07 -13.51
N ILE A 204 12.49 -1.26 -12.67
CA ILE A 204 12.78 -1.16 -11.25
C ILE A 204 11.56 -1.72 -10.50
N LEU A 205 11.81 -2.72 -9.65
CA LEU A 205 10.78 -3.29 -8.78
C LEU A 205 10.72 -2.47 -7.49
N THR A 206 9.56 -1.89 -7.20
CA THR A 206 9.35 -1.10 -5.98
C THR A 206 8.20 -1.67 -5.17
N PHE A 207 8.36 -1.68 -3.85
CA PHE A 207 7.41 -2.24 -2.89
C PHE A 207 7.09 -1.22 -1.80
N ASP A 208 5.82 -0.90 -1.63
CA ASP A 208 5.34 0.11 -0.68
C ASP A 208 4.59 -0.54 0.51
N ASP A 209 4.50 0.22 1.60
CA ASP A 209 3.73 -0.04 2.85
C ASP A 209 4.29 -1.05 3.85
N GLY A 210 5.20 -1.91 3.44
CA GLY A 210 5.80 -2.90 4.31
C GLY A 210 6.74 -2.33 5.40
N PRO A 211 7.36 -3.23 6.18
CA PRO A 211 7.27 -4.68 6.06
C PRO A 211 6.02 -5.30 6.70
N HIS A 212 5.41 -6.24 5.98
CA HIS A 212 4.54 -7.28 6.54
C HIS A 212 5.37 -8.55 6.84
N PRO A 213 5.29 -9.17 8.02
CA PRO A 213 6.20 -10.24 8.43
C PRO A 213 6.19 -11.46 7.50
N LEU A 214 5.00 -11.88 7.04
CA LEU A 214 4.88 -12.97 6.07
C LEU A 214 5.11 -12.53 4.62
N MET A 215 4.27 -11.62 4.08
CA MET A 215 4.28 -11.28 2.65
C MET A 215 5.61 -10.66 2.18
N THR A 216 6.19 -9.72 2.91
CA THR A 216 7.49 -9.15 2.59
C THR A 216 8.59 -10.21 2.56
N SER A 217 8.55 -11.16 3.48
CA SER A 217 9.53 -12.27 3.52
C SER A 217 9.39 -13.22 2.33
N LEU A 218 8.17 -13.52 1.90
CA LEU A 218 7.89 -14.31 0.69
C LEU A 218 8.38 -13.60 -0.59
N ILE A 219 8.20 -12.28 -0.63
CA ILE A 219 8.70 -11.43 -1.72
C ILE A 219 10.22 -11.45 -1.75
N ALA A 220 10.90 -11.20 -0.63
CA ALA A 220 12.35 -11.27 -0.51
C ALA A 220 12.87 -12.64 -0.98
N ALA A 221 12.17 -13.72 -0.61
CA ALA A 221 12.49 -15.07 -1.04
C ALA A 221 12.45 -15.30 -2.54
N THR A 222 11.42 -14.76 -3.17
CA THR A 222 11.27 -14.84 -4.62
C THR A 222 12.36 -14.02 -5.33
N LEU A 223 12.65 -12.81 -4.84
CA LEU A 223 13.71 -11.96 -5.41
C LEU A 223 15.09 -12.62 -5.28
N LYS A 224 15.42 -13.20 -4.12
CA LYS A 224 16.66 -13.95 -3.89
C LYS A 224 16.78 -15.16 -4.81
N SER A 225 15.70 -15.92 -4.98
CA SER A 225 15.66 -17.09 -5.87
C SER A 225 15.88 -16.71 -7.35
N ALA A 226 15.40 -15.53 -7.75
CA ALA A 226 15.64 -14.95 -9.07
C ALA A 226 16.96 -14.17 -9.19
N GLN A 227 17.80 -14.18 -8.14
CA GLN A 227 19.08 -13.47 -8.05
C GLN A 227 18.96 -11.96 -8.33
N THR A 228 17.87 -11.35 -7.89
CA THR A 228 17.58 -9.93 -8.11
C THR A 228 17.24 -9.21 -6.80
N LYS A 229 16.98 -7.90 -6.88
CA LYS A 229 16.63 -7.02 -5.75
C LYS A 229 15.53 -6.04 -6.15
N GLY A 230 14.84 -5.48 -5.15
CA GLY A 230 13.93 -4.35 -5.31
C GLY A 230 14.26 -3.20 -4.34
N ILE A 231 13.47 -2.14 -4.46
CA ILE A 231 13.47 -0.96 -3.59
C ILE A 231 12.21 -1.03 -2.72
N PHE A 232 12.37 -0.97 -1.40
CA PHE A 232 11.28 -1.04 -0.44
C PHE A 232 11.05 0.34 0.18
N PHE A 233 9.98 1.02 -0.23
CA PHE A 233 9.52 2.26 0.39
C PHE A 233 8.73 1.88 1.64
N THR A 234 9.44 1.95 2.76
CA THR A 234 9.02 1.35 4.02
C THR A 234 8.26 2.36 4.88
N LEU A 235 7.12 1.94 5.45
CA LEU A 235 6.41 2.72 6.46
C LEU A 235 7.08 2.61 7.82
N GLY A 236 7.27 3.74 8.50
CA GLY A 236 7.86 3.76 9.84
C GLY A 236 7.07 2.95 10.87
N GLN A 237 5.74 3.00 10.85
CA GLN A 237 4.91 2.16 11.73
C GLN A 237 5.06 0.66 11.45
N ALA A 238 5.22 0.26 10.19
CA ALA A 238 5.42 -1.14 9.81
C ALA A 238 6.82 -1.62 10.23
N ALA A 239 7.86 -0.84 9.96
CA ALA A 239 9.23 -1.13 10.39
C ALA A 239 9.37 -1.22 11.90
N LYS A 240 8.69 -0.33 12.65
CA LYS A 240 8.67 -0.40 14.11
C LYS A 240 8.03 -1.68 14.63
N ARG A 241 6.98 -2.18 13.95
CA ARG A 241 6.27 -3.41 14.34
C ARG A 241 7.05 -4.66 13.96
N ASN A 242 7.74 -4.65 12.82
CA ASN A 242 8.45 -5.81 12.28
C ASN A 242 9.92 -5.46 11.93
N PRO A 243 10.73 -5.02 12.92
CA PRO A 243 12.06 -4.46 12.67
C PRO A 243 13.02 -5.48 12.03
N TRP A 244 12.88 -6.74 12.40
CA TRP A 244 13.69 -7.83 11.88
C TRP A 244 13.53 -8.03 10.37
N VAL A 245 12.33 -7.75 9.81
CA VAL A 245 12.09 -7.89 8.36
C VAL A 245 12.89 -6.83 7.60
N THR A 246 12.84 -5.58 8.07
CA THR A 246 13.59 -4.48 7.47
C THR A 246 15.09 -4.75 7.51
N GLN A 247 15.60 -5.27 8.63
CA GLN A 247 17.00 -5.67 8.79
C GLN A 247 17.39 -6.78 7.82
N GLU A 248 16.55 -7.79 7.66
CA GLU A 248 16.78 -8.89 6.74
C GLU A 248 16.80 -8.41 5.29
N LEU A 249 15.84 -7.57 4.88
CA LEU A 249 15.82 -6.96 3.54
C LEU A 249 17.14 -6.22 3.24
N ALA A 250 17.61 -5.40 4.18
CA ALA A 250 18.87 -4.69 4.07
C ALA A 250 20.06 -5.64 3.98
N ARG A 251 20.10 -6.68 4.82
CA ARG A 251 21.15 -7.71 4.81
C ARG A 251 21.20 -8.50 3.49
N GLU A 252 20.06 -8.71 2.85
CA GLU A 252 19.97 -9.35 1.54
C GLU A 252 20.31 -8.39 0.38
N GLY A 253 20.65 -7.14 0.67
CA GLY A 253 21.12 -6.15 -0.30
C GLY A 253 20.01 -5.41 -1.04
N HIS A 254 18.76 -5.49 -0.58
CA HIS A 254 17.69 -4.66 -1.08
C HIS A 254 17.91 -3.19 -0.70
N VAL A 255 17.26 -2.28 -1.41
CA VAL A 255 17.25 -0.87 -1.04
C VAL A 255 16.12 -0.63 -0.06
N ILE A 256 16.42 0.01 1.07
CA ILE A 256 15.44 0.51 2.04
C ILE A 256 15.30 2.02 1.85
N ALA A 257 14.07 2.49 1.64
CA ALA A 257 13.71 3.88 1.38
C ALA A 257 12.47 4.28 2.21
N ASN A 258 12.15 5.58 2.22
CA ASN A 258 11.15 6.16 3.13
C ASN A 258 9.78 6.32 2.46
N HIS A 259 8.72 5.86 3.13
CA HIS A 259 7.34 6.03 2.70
C HIS A 259 6.45 6.78 3.70
N SER A 260 7.00 7.67 4.52
CA SER A 260 6.36 8.29 5.70
C SER A 260 6.19 7.33 6.89
N TYR A 261 5.65 7.81 8.00
CA TYR A 261 5.51 7.01 9.22
C TYR A 261 4.16 6.29 9.28
N SER A 262 3.08 7.01 9.01
CA SER A 262 1.68 6.57 9.18
C SER A 262 0.86 6.53 7.88
N HIS A 263 1.49 6.78 6.73
CA HIS A 263 0.83 6.85 5.43
C HIS A 263 -0.26 7.95 5.31
N PRO A 264 0.00 9.19 5.79
CA PRO A 264 -0.97 10.27 5.65
C PRO A 264 -1.00 10.82 4.23
N TYR A 265 -2.08 11.49 3.86
CA TYR A 265 -2.13 12.27 2.62
C TYR A 265 -1.37 13.59 2.80
N MET A 266 -0.35 13.84 1.98
CA MET A 266 0.55 15.01 2.09
C MET A 266 0.39 16.00 0.91
N GLY A 267 -0.65 15.84 0.10
CA GLY A 267 -0.97 16.75 -1.01
C GLY A 267 -1.75 18.00 -0.60
N PRO A 268 -2.06 18.90 -1.54
CA PRO A 268 -2.95 20.04 -1.29
C PRO A 268 -4.32 19.59 -0.80
N LEU A 269 -4.87 20.27 0.21
CA LEU A 269 -6.14 19.89 0.83
C LEU A 269 -7.32 20.01 -0.15
N GLU A 270 -7.21 20.90 -1.14
CA GLU A 270 -8.21 21.10 -2.20
C GLU A 270 -8.29 19.89 -3.15
N GLU A 271 -7.19 19.15 -3.31
CA GLU A 271 -7.10 17.95 -4.14
C GLU A 271 -7.53 16.68 -3.36
N CYS A 272 -7.63 16.79 -2.04
CA CYS A 272 -8.05 15.73 -1.14
C CYS A 272 -9.58 15.52 -1.22
N LYS A 273 -9.99 14.45 -1.90
CA LYS A 273 -11.40 14.11 -2.15
C LYS A 273 -11.95 13.23 -1.02
N GLY A 274 -13.05 13.66 -0.42
CA GLY A 274 -13.77 12.92 0.63
C GLY A 274 -13.37 13.32 2.05
N GLU A 275 -14.31 13.17 2.98
CA GLU A 275 -14.13 13.51 4.41
C GLU A 275 -13.00 12.71 5.05
N ASP A 276 -12.85 11.46 4.62
CA ASP A 276 -11.84 10.54 5.12
C ASP A 276 -10.41 10.89 4.70
N CYS A 277 -10.22 11.35 3.47
CA CYS A 277 -8.93 11.87 3.04
C CYS A 277 -8.54 13.06 3.93
N ARG A 278 -9.49 13.96 4.25
CA ARG A 278 -9.25 15.12 5.11
C ARG A 278 -8.89 14.74 6.54
N LYS A 279 -9.45 13.64 7.05
CA LYS A 279 -9.08 13.09 8.38
C LYS A 279 -7.66 12.52 8.40
N ASN A 280 -7.17 12.00 7.28
CA ASN A 280 -5.81 11.47 7.13
C ASN A 280 -4.83 12.49 6.52
N TRP A 281 -5.26 13.74 6.30
CA TRP A 281 -4.43 14.81 5.76
C TRP A 281 -3.54 15.38 6.86
N VAL A 282 -2.31 15.73 6.50
CA VAL A 282 -1.36 16.39 7.41
C VAL A 282 -0.80 17.66 6.78
N SER A 283 -0.50 18.65 7.61
CA SER A 283 0.18 19.87 7.17
C SER A 283 1.61 19.56 6.67
N GLU A 284 2.21 20.49 5.92
CA GLU A 284 3.59 20.34 5.46
C GLU A 284 4.59 20.11 6.61
N ARG A 285 4.36 20.76 7.75
CA ARG A 285 5.18 20.59 8.95
C ARG A 285 5.05 19.16 9.50
N GLU A 286 3.83 18.66 9.62
CA GLU A 286 3.57 17.29 10.08
C GLU A 286 4.10 16.25 9.09
N ALA A 287 4.00 16.51 7.77
CA ALA A 287 4.60 15.69 6.75
C ALA A 287 6.14 15.60 6.88
N LEU A 288 6.82 16.71 7.19
CA LEU A 288 8.26 16.67 7.47
C LEU A 288 8.59 15.83 8.71
N PHE A 289 7.78 15.93 9.77
CA PHE A 289 7.95 15.08 10.96
C PHE A 289 7.74 13.59 10.64
N GLU A 290 6.75 13.26 9.82
CA GLU A 290 6.49 11.91 9.33
C GLU A 290 7.71 11.36 8.56
N LEU A 291 8.30 12.14 7.66
CA LEU A 291 9.49 11.77 6.92
C LEU A 291 10.71 11.60 7.83
N GLN A 292 11.00 12.58 8.68
CA GLN A 292 12.16 12.56 9.57
C GLN A 292 12.11 11.36 10.52
N LYS A 293 10.94 11.14 11.15
CA LYS A 293 10.74 10.03 12.09
C LYS A 293 10.94 8.67 11.43
N THR A 294 10.45 8.48 10.21
CA THR A 294 10.67 7.23 9.48
C THR A 294 12.11 7.09 9.05
N HIS A 295 12.73 8.13 8.52
CA HIS A 295 14.10 8.04 8.03
C HIS A 295 15.08 7.70 9.16
N GLN A 296 14.92 8.37 10.32
CA GLN A 296 15.70 8.07 11.52
C GLN A 296 15.49 6.64 12.00
N LEU A 297 14.24 6.18 12.09
CA LEU A 297 13.94 4.80 12.49
C LEU A 297 14.58 3.77 11.55
N LEU A 298 14.49 3.97 10.24
CA LEU A 298 15.10 3.05 9.26
C LEU A 298 16.62 3.05 9.37
N PHE A 299 17.23 4.23 9.56
CA PHE A 299 18.67 4.35 9.81
C PHE A 299 19.09 3.62 11.09
N ASP A 300 18.36 3.80 12.19
CA ASP A 300 18.64 3.13 13.46
C ASP A 300 18.56 1.59 13.33
N LEU A 301 17.65 1.10 12.48
CA LEU A 301 17.46 -0.34 12.27
C LEU A 301 18.57 -0.98 11.42
N VAL A 302 19.04 -0.31 10.37
CA VAL A 302 19.90 -0.95 9.34
C VAL A 302 21.22 -0.24 9.08
N GLY A 303 21.50 0.87 9.76
CA GLY A 303 22.76 1.64 9.71
C GLY A 303 22.97 2.50 8.45
N GLN A 304 22.09 2.40 7.46
CA GLN A 304 22.09 3.22 6.24
C GLN A 304 20.69 3.24 5.62
N VAL A 305 20.27 4.35 5.05
CA VAL A 305 18.97 4.45 4.36
C VAL A 305 19.17 5.26 3.09
N GLU A 306 18.70 4.80 1.94
CA GLU A 306 18.85 5.62 0.73
C GLU A 306 18.07 6.93 0.91
N PRO A 307 18.57 8.07 0.43
CA PRO A 307 17.91 9.38 0.52
C PRO A 307 16.73 9.47 -0.46
N PHE A 308 15.92 8.41 -0.54
CA PHE A 308 14.78 8.27 -1.42
C PHE A 308 13.50 8.31 -0.60
N VAL A 309 12.54 9.08 -1.10
CA VAL A 309 11.21 9.25 -0.53
C VAL A 309 10.19 8.99 -1.63
N ARG A 310 9.20 8.18 -1.31
CA ARG A 310 7.94 8.13 -2.07
C ARG A 310 6.84 8.64 -1.15
N PHE A 311 6.14 9.67 -1.58
CA PHE A 311 5.00 10.16 -0.82
C PHE A 311 3.82 9.18 -0.95
N PRO A 312 3.08 8.89 0.14
CA PRO A 312 1.82 8.15 0.09
C PRO A 312 0.93 8.65 -1.05
N PHE A 313 0.39 7.72 -1.84
CA PHE A 313 -0.46 8.01 -3.01
C PHE A 313 0.20 8.84 -4.13
N GLY A 314 1.51 9.11 -4.05
CA GLY A 314 2.17 10.13 -4.88
C GLY A 314 1.71 11.56 -4.56
N ALA A 315 1.04 11.77 -3.42
CA ALA A 315 0.45 13.05 -3.06
C ALA A 315 1.42 13.90 -2.23
N LYS A 316 1.83 15.05 -2.79
CA LYS A 316 2.68 16.03 -2.10
C LYS A 316 2.31 17.46 -2.45
N THR A 317 2.62 18.40 -1.57
CA THR A 317 2.62 19.83 -1.91
C THR A 317 3.83 20.22 -2.78
N LYS A 318 3.80 21.43 -3.34
CA LYS A 318 4.97 22.02 -4.00
C LYS A 318 6.12 22.27 -3.02
N GLY A 319 5.79 22.72 -1.80
CA GLY A 319 6.77 22.96 -0.73
C GLY A 319 7.55 21.70 -0.36
N LEU A 320 6.85 20.57 -0.17
CA LEU A 320 7.50 19.28 0.16
C LEU A 320 8.44 18.80 -0.96
N GLY A 321 8.04 18.96 -2.23
CA GLY A 321 8.92 18.65 -3.37
C GLY A 321 10.15 19.56 -3.43
N ALA A 322 9.97 20.86 -3.19
CA ALA A 322 11.08 21.82 -3.14
C ALA A 322 12.03 21.51 -1.97
N PHE A 323 11.47 21.07 -0.82
CA PHE A 323 12.24 20.62 0.33
C PHE A 323 13.15 19.43 -0.01
N LEU A 324 12.61 18.36 -0.61
CA LEU A 324 13.41 17.20 -1.02
C LEU A 324 14.52 17.62 -2.00
N LYS A 325 14.18 18.48 -2.96
CA LYS A 325 15.13 18.99 -3.95
C LYS A 325 16.29 19.77 -3.31
N ALA A 326 15.98 20.68 -2.37
CA ALA A 326 16.96 21.54 -1.72
C ALA A 326 17.92 20.76 -0.80
N HIS A 327 17.50 19.59 -0.31
CA HIS A 327 18.26 18.80 0.66
C HIS A 327 18.85 17.50 0.08
N GLY A 328 18.98 17.44 -1.24
CA GLY A 328 19.69 16.34 -1.88
C GLY A 328 18.94 15.00 -1.84
N MET A 329 17.61 15.01 -1.89
CA MET A 329 16.78 13.80 -1.78
C MET A 329 16.14 13.43 -3.11
N GLY A 330 15.95 12.11 -3.32
CA GLY A 330 15.21 11.57 -4.44
C GLY A 330 13.72 11.40 -4.13
N GLU A 331 12.87 11.90 -5.01
CA GLU A 331 11.43 11.74 -5.01
C GLU A 331 11.01 10.68 -6.04
N PHE A 332 10.30 9.65 -5.60
CA PHE A 332 9.96 8.50 -6.45
C PHE A 332 8.46 8.38 -6.71
N PHE A 333 8.13 8.21 -7.98
CA PHE A 333 6.81 7.84 -8.51
C PHE A 333 6.91 6.50 -9.23
N TRP A 334 5.93 6.22 -10.10
CA TRP A 334 5.88 5.07 -10.97
C TRP A 334 5.21 5.43 -12.30
N ASN A 335 5.43 4.60 -13.31
CA ASN A 335 4.70 4.64 -14.57
C ASN A 335 3.99 3.31 -14.88
N VAL A 336 4.32 2.25 -14.15
CA VAL A 336 3.66 0.95 -14.25
C VAL A 336 2.95 0.68 -12.92
N ASP A 337 1.65 0.88 -12.91
CA ASP A 337 0.80 0.66 -11.74
C ASP A 337 0.16 -0.73 -11.78
N SER A 338 0.47 -1.58 -10.80
CA SER A 338 -0.06 -2.93 -10.73
C SER A 338 -1.56 -2.96 -10.43
N GLU A 339 -2.09 -1.96 -9.70
CA GLU A 339 -3.38 -2.04 -9.01
C GLU A 339 -3.56 -3.35 -8.21
N ASP A 340 -2.48 -3.83 -7.57
CA ASP A 340 -2.51 -5.03 -6.74
C ASP A 340 -3.47 -4.92 -5.53
N TRP A 341 -3.78 -3.69 -5.09
CA TRP A 341 -4.80 -3.34 -4.08
C TRP A 341 -6.25 -3.55 -4.55
N ARG A 342 -6.51 -3.69 -5.87
CA ARG A 342 -7.87 -3.83 -6.41
C ARG A 342 -8.28 -5.31 -6.53
N PHE A 343 -9.00 -5.82 -5.53
CA PHE A 343 -9.30 -7.24 -5.43
C PHE A 343 -10.35 -7.77 -6.42
N SER A 344 -11.05 -6.88 -7.14
CA SER A 344 -11.90 -7.27 -8.27
C SER A 344 -11.11 -7.83 -9.47
N HIS A 345 -9.82 -7.50 -9.58
CA HIS A 345 -8.94 -8.10 -10.58
C HIS A 345 -8.45 -9.49 -10.15
N SER A 346 -8.28 -10.41 -11.10
CA SER A 346 -7.56 -11.66 -10.86
C SER A 346 -6.05 -11.45 -10.86
N ASN A 347 -5.28 -12.44 -10.36
CA ASN A 347 -3.83 -12.44 -10.43
C ASN A 347 -3.33 -12.28 -11.88
N GLU A 348 -3.89 -13.04 -12.83
CA GLU A 348 -3.63 -12.88 -14.26
C GLU A 348 -3.93 -11.47 -14.77
N ALA A 349 -5.05 -10.87 -14.39
CA ALA A 349 -5.42 -9.54 -14.87
C ALA A 349 -4.43 -8.45 -14.39
N VAL A 350 -3.96 -8.55 -13.15
CA VAL A 350 -2.92 -7.67 -12.60
C VAL A 350 -1.59 -7.84 -13.35
N LEU A 351 -1.18 -9.08 -13.64
CA LEU A 351 0.01 -9.37 -14.44
C LEU A 351 -0.10 -8.84 -15.87
N ASP A 352 -1.21 -9.12 -16.56
CA ASP A 352 -1.46 -8.68 -17.94
C ASP A 352 -1.46 -7.14 -18.03
N ARG A 353 -2.04 -6.46 -17.03
CA ARG A 353 -2.03 -5.00 -16.93
C ARG A 353 -0.61 -4.43 -16.82
N MET A 354 0.23 -4.98 -15.94
CA MET A 354 1.62 -4.53 -15.81
C MET A 354 2.41 -4.74 -17.09
N MET A 355 2.26 -5.92 -17.72
CA MET A 355 2.93 -6.22 -18.97
C MET A 355 2.46 -5.31 -20.11
N ALA A 356 1.17 -5.00 -20.21
CA ALA A 356 0.64 -4.07 -21.21
C ALA A 356 1.19 -2.63 -21.03
N GLN A 357 1.32 -2.16 -19.80
CA GLN A 357 1.95 -0.86 -19.51
C GLN A 357 3.43 -0.87 -19.89
N LEU A 358 4.15 -1.96 -19.58
CA LEU A 358 5.55 -2.12 -19.99
C LEU A 358 5.72 -2.23 -21.50
N ASP A 359 4.80 -2.89 -22.22
CA ASP A 359 4.85 -2.94 -23.68
C ASP A 359 4.63 -1.57 -24.32
N LYS A 360 3.88 -0.68 -23.66
CA LYS A 360 3.73 0.72 -24.08
C LYS A 360 4.97 1.56 -23.75
N ASP A 361 5.43 1.52 -22.51
CA ASP A 361 6.48 2.41 -22.01
C ASP A 361 7.91 1.88 -22.24
N GLN A 362 8.04 0.59 -22.55
CA GLN A 362 9.27 -0.18 -22.77
C GLN A 362 10.23 -0.22 -21.59
N ARG A 363 9.92 0.42 -20.46
CA ARG A 363 10.77 0.54 -19.28
C ARG A 363 10.02 1.14 -18.09
N GLY A 364 10.68 1.18 -16.94
CA GLY A 364 10.35 2.15 -15.89
C GLY A 364 10.26 1.57 -14.48
N ILE A 365 9.41 2.16 -13.64
CA ILE A 365 9.25 1.82 -12.24
C ILE A 365 7.89 1.14 -12.05
N ILE A 366 7.90 -0.07 -11.50
CA ILE A 366 6.70 -0.86 -11.17
C ILE A 366 6.33 -0.64 -9.71
N LEU A 367 5.12 -0.15 -9.46
CA LEU A 367 4.52 -0.04 -8.12
C LEU A 367 3.84 -1.35 -7.72
N LEU A 368 4.27 -1.90 -6.60
CA LEU A 368 3.70 -3.06 -5.90
C LEU A 368 3.64 -2.75 -4.41
N HIS A 369 2.86 -3.51 -3.65
CA HIS A 369 2.78 -3.40 -2.19
C HIS A 369 3.16 -4.73 -1.54
N ASP A 370 4.16 -4.72 -0.65
CA ASP A 370 4.63 -5.93 0.03
C ASP A 370 3.79 -6.32 1.26
N ILE A 371 2.68 -5.60 1.48
CA ILE A 371 1.62 -5.97 2.42
C ILE A 371 0.52 -6.82 1.77
N HIS A 372 0.53 -6.99 0.44
CA HIS A 372 -0.48 -7.73 -0.29
C HIS A 372 -0.02 -9.15 -0.61
N ARG A 373 -0.81 -10.14 -0.18
CA ARG A 373 -0.55 -11.54 -0.52
C ARG A 373 -0.57 -11.78 -2.03
N ARG A 374 -1.47 -11.10 -2.74
CA ARG A 374 -1.51 -11.13 -4.21
C ARG A 374 -0.14 -10.85 -4.81
N THR A 375 0.54 -9.82 -4.33
CA THR A 375 1.87 -9.40 -4.81
C THR A 375 2.90 -10.50 -4.60
N ALA A 376 2.92 -11.12 -3.41
CA ALA A 376 3.78 -12.27 -3.14
C ALA A 376 3.47 -13.46 -4.07
N GLU A 377 2.20 -13.69 -4.43
CA GLU A 377 1.79 -14.79 -5.32
C GLU A 377 2.09 -14.56 -6.79
N ILE A 378 1.95 -13.33 -7.30
CA ILE A 378 2.17 -13.01 -8.71
C ILE A 378 3.65 -12.78 -9.05
N LEU A 379 4.48 -12.41 -8.06
CA LEU A 379 5.86 -12.01 -8.30
C LEU A 379 6.67 -13.06 -9.08
N PRO A 380 6.61 -14.38 -8.78
CA PRO A 380 7.35 -15.37 -9.56
C PRO A 380 7.01 -15.34 -11.06
N GLU A 381 5.73 -15.24 -11.41
CA GLU A 381 5.27 -15.16 -12.80
C GLU A 381 5.61 -13.81 -13.43
N LEU A 382 5.54 -12.70 -12.69
CA LEU A 382 6.00 -11.40 -13.16
C LEU A 382 7.48 -11.46 -13.57
N LEU A 383 8.34 -11.99 -12.70
CA LEU A 383 9.77 -12.14 -12.98
C LEU A 383 10.02 -13.03 -14.20
N HIS A 384 9.24 -14.10 -14.37
CA HIS A 384 9.31 -14.94 -15.57
C HIS A 384 8.92 -14.18 -16.85
N ARG A 385 7.81 -13.44 -16.82
CA ARG A 385 7.35 -12.64 -17.97
C ARG A 385 8.33 -11.54 -18.33
N LEU A 386 8.93 -10.88 -17.32
CA LEU A 386 9.99 -9.90 -17.52
C LEU A 386 11.20 -10.53 -18.20
N ALA A 387 11.70 -11.67 -17.69
CA ALA A 387 12.83 -12.38 -18.27
C ALA A 387 12.55 -12.81 -19.72
N LYS A 388 11.37 -13.40 -19.98
CA LYS A 388 10.93 -13.80 -21.32
C LYS A 388 10.76 -12.61 -22.26
N GLY A 389 10.34 -11.45 -21.74
CA GLY A 389 10.20 -10.20 -22.48
C GLY A 389 11.52 -9.45 -22.72
N GLY A 390 12.65 -10.02 -22.30
CA GLY A 390 13.99 -9.45 -22.44
C GLY A 390 14.29 -8.31 -21.47
N TYR A 391 13.51 -8.16 -20.40
CA TYR A 391 13.74 -7.12 -19.40
C TYR A 391 14.87 -7.51 -18.43
N SER A 392 15.58 -6.49 -17.97
CA SER A 392 16.56 -6.56 -16.88
C SER A 392 16.08 -5.72 -15.69
N ILE A 393 16.51 -6.08 -14.49
CA ILE A 393 16.17 -5.37 -13.26
C ILE A 393 17.25 -4.32 -12.97
N VAL A 394 16.81 -3.12 -12.65
CA VAL A 394 17.67 -2.04 -12.17
C VAL A 394 17.38 -1.76 -10.70
N VAL A 395 18.44 -1.63 -9.91
CA VAL A 395 18.39 -1.18 -8.52
C VAL A 395 19.01 0.20 -8.47
N LEU A 396 18.20 1.22 -8.18
CA LEU A 396 18.72 2.58 -8.05
C LEU A 396 19.35 2.78 -6.68
N ARG A 397 20.46 3.51 -6.62
CA ARG A 397 21.05 4.02 -5.38
C ARG A 397 21.56 5.46 -5.54
N ALA A 398 21.68 6.18 -4.43
CA ALA A 398 22.33 7.48 -4.45
C ALA A 398 23.81 7.34 -4.84
N GLN A 399 24.27 8.24 -5.71
CA GLN A 399 25.65 8.28 -6.19
C GLN A 399 26.66 8.60 -5.08
N ASP A 400 26.31 9.52 -4.17
CA ASP A 400 27.09 9.81 -2.98
C ASP A 400 26.69 8.85 -1.85
N PRO A 401 27.57 7.92 -1.43
CA PRO A 401 27.26 7.00 -0.34
C PRO A 401 27.04 7.71 1.00
N MET A 402 27.63 8.90 1.20
CA MET A 402 27.47 9.67 2.44
C MET A 402 26.02 10.09 2.67
N SER A 403 25.28 10.36 1.59
CA SER A 403 23.84 10.70 1.65
C SER A 403 22.98 9.63 2.35
N ARG A 404 23.48 8.38 2.44
CA ARG A 404 22.77 7.26 3.09
C ARG A 404 22.93 7.23 4.61
N THR A 405 23.90 7.99 5.12
CA THR A 405 24.24 8.04 6.55
C THR A 405 24.23 9.47 7.09
N GLN A 406 24.19 10.46 6.19
CA GLN A 406 24.30 11.88 6.49
C GLN A 406 23.39 12.64 5.50
N ASN A 407 22.14 12.86 5.90
CA ASN A 407 21.22 13.74 5.19
C ASN A 407 20.35 14.50 6.18
N VAL A 408 19.60 15.50 5.69
CA VAL A 408 18.82 16.41 6.55
C VAL A 408 17.80 15.68 7.43
N LEU A 409 17.26 14.54 6.99
CA LEU A 409 16.30 13.78 7.77
C LEU A 409 16.95 13.02 8.94
N LEU A 410 18.28 13.03 9.06
CA LEU A 410 19.06 12.41 10.14
C LEU A 410 19.73 13.43 11.07
N THR A 411 19.67 14.74 10.78
CA THR A 411 20.47 15.74 11.54
C THR A 411 19.92 16.06 12.93
N GLY A 412 18.77 15.50 13.31
CA GLY A 412 18.12 15.79 14.62
C GLY A 412 17.66 17.24 14.80
N GLU A 413 17.96 18.11 13.84
CA GLU A 413 17.56 19.52 13.81
C GLU A 413 16.08 19.66 13.48
N GLU A 414 15.49 20.79 13.87
CA GLU A 414 14.11 21.13 13.50
C GLU A 414 14.03 21.41 12.01
N ILE A 415 13.35 20.53 11.28
CA ILE A 415 13.20 20.63 9.83
C ILE A 415 12.00 21.52 9.51
N SER A 416 12.22 22.55 8.71
CA SER A 416 11.16 23.43 8.21
C SER A 416 11.30 23.65 6.70
N ILE A 417 10.20 24.00 6.03
CA ILE A 417 10.23 24.45 4.64
C ILE A 417 10.58 25.94 4.66
N PRO A 418 11.76 26.35 4.17
CA PRO A 418 12.13 27.77 4.14
C PRO A 418 11.10 28.55 3.31
N THR A 419 10.71 29.73 3.78
CA THR A 419 9.75 30.61 3.10
C THR A 419 10.19 30.95 1.66
N ALA A 420 11.50 30.97 1.40
CA ALA A 420 12.08 31.18 0.08
C ALA A 420 11.86 30.02 -0.93
N LEU A 421 11.47 28.84 -0.46
CA LEU A 421 11.14 27.68 -1.30
C LEU A 421 9.64 27.59 -1.60
N LEU A 422 8.81 28.43 -0.98
CA LEU A 422 7.39 28.49 -1.30
C LEU A 422 7.22 29.23 -2.65
N PRO A 423 6.40 28.72 -3.57
CA PRO A 423 6.07 29.47 -4.78
C PRO A 423 5.44 30.81 -4.38
N THR A 424 5.88 31.90 -5.01
CA THR A 424 5.26 33.21 -4.84
C THR A 424 3.76 33.12 -5.15
N PRO A 425 2.90 33.80 -4.37
CA PRO A 425 1.45 33.65 -4.43
C PRO A 425 0.85 33.92 -5.81
#